data_AF-A0A0S8FRB5-F1
#
_entry.id   AF-A0A0S8FRB5-F1
#
_cell.length_a   1.000
_cell.length_b   1.000
_cell.length_c   1.000
_cell.angle_alpha   90.00
_cell.angle_beta   90.00
_cell.angle_gamma   90.00
#
_symmetry.space_group_name_H-M   'P 1'
#
loop_
_entity.id
_entity.type
_entity.pdbx_description
1 polymer ?
#
loop_
_entity_poly.entity_id
_entity_poly.type
_entity_poly.pdbx_seq_one_letter_code
_entity_poly.pdbx_strand_id
1 'polypeptide(L)'
;MDFHFSINIPRLTKEQFSDIADVIERCWGRIESGEKDLVIGRSKDITMLNCLLQLKDQYTEAHFGFSQHAALAKGLSKIAEQGEILVSEEIEKMAVNDFYVTCLGMLSIQGMANELLVCRLERPTREDLELPPLKPRSPHISRKGQVESLEHHLSVSKALLVVCPTGGGKTVFFDELVDHWREKKIVYRTTCPSHIRGITLQPITEFIVQMFAIHDTPELEEKRRKIETRLKELGMVDIGTSYLTILDFLALSDGESILEKLELKTRVQVLTDTVAEVIKRISWKYPVALVIEDAENMDASSATFMQQLMAKLAEEEVSFIFSSYLSQINLSGLHEFELKEIGKNELSKLVEDAIGESMALPPTTPFHVTQYIRLYNEEKLAYLYRQYQGETSIASFALSYHDVKTLIKRRFELLGDKKEFISNLAIAGIKIHPDEFPLEDKNMGLFEDFVKLGYLKKQVDYYMFVNPIIHDEIYDLASNKKTQHLRLADYYSRLGGHEEHAAFHFRVSDNYKKAIEYLMISARLAVRKGGYESGIDYFNQALELCQRKRDVADLEVVVALNEGLADVYRSLGEEEKALKYYKVVLDSYKEILKE
;
A
#
# COMPACT_ATOMS: atom_id res chain seq x y z
N MET A 1 -33.96 16.02 7.58
CA MET A 1 -35.18 15.27 7.25
C MET A 1 -34.72 13.86 6.94
N ASP A 2 -35.41 12.84 7.44
CA ASP A 2 -35.01 11.45 7.18
C ASP A 2 -35.88 10.89 6.06
N PHE A 3 -35.22 10.23 5.11
CA PHE A 3 -35.83 9.51 4.00
C PHE A 3 -35.54 8.02 4.16
N HIS A 4 -36.48 7.19 3.74
CA HIS A 4 -36.39 5.74 3.79
C HIS A 4 -36.50 5.17 2.39
N PHE A 5 -35.68 4.15 2.14
CA PHE A 5 -35.71 3.41 0.88
C PHE A 5 -35.86 1.92 1.16
N SER A 6 -36.44 1.23 0.19
CA SER A 6 -36.61 -0.22 0.20
C SER A 6 -36.28 -0.77 -1.18
N ILE A 7 -35.46 -1.81 -1.22
CA ILE A 7 -35.00 -2.45 -2.45
C ILE A 7 -35.35 -3.93 -2.34
N ASN A 8 -36.33 -4.38 -3.12
CA ASN A 8 -36.69 -5.79 -3.21
C ASN A 8 -35.96 -6.38 -4.41
N ILE A 9 -34.96 -7.22 -4.13
CA ILE A 9 -34.19 -7.93 -5.15
C ILE A 9 -34.03 -9.37 -4.66
N PRO A 10 -34.62 -10.35 -5.34
CA PRO A 10 -34.50 -11.74 -4.93
C PRO A 10 -33.15 -12.36 -5.27
N ARG A 11 -32.66 -13.26 -4.41
CA ARG A 11 -31.49 -14.14 -4.65
C ARG A 11 -30.14 -13.44 -4.89
N LEU A 12 -29.87 -12.33 -4.20
CA LEU A 12 -28.55 -11.71 -4.20
C LEU A 12 -27.51 -12.67 -3.61
N THR A 13 -26.35 -12.76 -4.27
CA THR A 13 -25.15 -13.33 -3.64
C THR A 13 -24.62 -12.37 -2.56
N LYS A 14 -23.76 -12.87 -1.68
CA LYS A 14 -23.10 -12.03 -0.66
C LYS A 14 -22.30 -10.89 -1.29
N GLU A 15 -21.69 -11.13 -2.45
CA GLU A 15 -20.91 -10.15 -3.20
C GLU A 15 -21.83 -9.06 -3.78
N GLN A 16 -22.92 -9.44 -4.44
CA GLN A 16 -23.89 -8.48 -4.96
C GLN A 16 -24.52 -7.64 -3.84
N PHE A 17 -24.85 -8.25 -2.70
CA PHE A 17 -25.33 -7.54 -1.52
C PHE A 17 -24.28 -6.55 -0.98
N SER A 18 -23.00 -6.96 -0.95
CA SER A 18 -21.90 -6.10 -0.55
C SER A 18 -21.71 -4.91 -1.49
N ASP A 19 -21.83 -5.12 -2.80
CA ASP A 19 -21.70 -4.05 -3.80
C ASP A 19 -22.84 -3.04 -3.67
N ILE A 20 -24.08 -3.51 -3.50
CA ILE A 20 -25.26 -2.65 -3.22
C ILE A 20 -25.04 -1.84 -1.93
N ALA A 21 -24.54 -2.48 -0.87
CA ALA A 21 -24.25 -1.79 0.39
C ALA A 21 -23.16 -0.71 0.24
N ASP A 22 -22.07 -0.99 -0.49
CA ASP A 22 -21.01 0.01 -0.76
C ASP A 22 -21.57 1.22 -1.52
N VAL A 23 -22.39 1.00 -2.56
CA VAL A 23 -23.03 2.08 -3.32
C VAL A 23 -23.92 2.94 -2.41
N ILE A 24 -24.80 2.30 -1.64
CA ILE A 24 -25.70 2.99 -0.71
C ILE A 24 -24.94 3.84 0.30
N GLU A 25 -23.91 3.28 0.95
CA GLU A 25 -23.12 4.00 1.96
C GLU A 25 -22.36 5.19 1.38
N ARG A 26 -21.84 5.04 0.16
CA ARG A 26 -21.14 6.11 -0.56
C ARG A 26 -22.08 7.22 -1.04
N CYS A 27 -23.38 6.95 -1.09
CA CYS A 27 -24.46 7.87 -1.46
C CYS A 27 -25.18 8.51 -0.27
N TRP A 28 -24.55 8.57 0.90
CA TRP A 28 -25.16 9.10 2.14
C TRP A 28 -26.36 8.28 2.67
N GLY A 29 -26.57 7.08 2.13
CA GLY A 29 -27.52 6.11 2.64
C GLY A 29 -26.90 5.22 3.73
N ARG A 30 -27.76 4.53 4.49
CA ARG A 30 -27.37 3.51 5.47
C ARG A 30 -28.40 2.39 5.46
N ILE A 31 -27.96 1.15 5.25
CA ILE A 31 -28.82 -0.02 5.44
C ILE A 31 -29.06 -0.21 6.93
N GLU A 32 -30.33 -0.30 7.31
CA GLU A 32 -30.77 -0.46 8.70
C GLU A 32 -31.13 -1.92 9.01
N SER A 33 -31.78 -2.61 8.08
CA SER A 33 -32.23 -3.98 8.25
C SER A 33 -32.37 -4.71 6.92
N GLY A 34 -32.25 -6.03 6.98
CA GLY A 34 -32.71 -6.93 5.91
C GLY A 34 -34.00 -7.64 6.30
N GLU A 35 -34.78 -8.03 5.30
CA GLU A 35 -35.76 -9.11 5.40
C GLU A 35 -35.58 -10.01 4.19
N LYS A 36 -36.24 -11.16 4.16
CA LYS A 36 -36.11 -12.10 3.03
C LYS A 36 -36.29 -11.38 1.68
N ASP A 37 -35.24 -11.35 0.87
CA ASP A 37 -35.17 -10.71 -0.45
C ASP A 37 -35.32 -9.16 -0.45
N LEU A 38 -35.30 -8.51 0.72
CA LEU A 38 -35.59 -7.10 0.90
C LEU A 38 -34.48 -6.37 1.67
N VAL A 39 -33.99 -5.27 1.11
CA VAL A 39 -33.01 -4.36 1.73
C VAL A 39 -33.72 -3.07 2.15
N ILE A 40 -33.63 -2.71 3.43
CA ILE A 40 -34.27 -1.51 3.97
C ILE A 40 -33.20 -0.58 4.52
N GLY A 41 -33.29 0.70 4.19
CA GLY A 41 -32.37 1.69 4.73
C GLY A 41 -32.93 3.10 4.80
N ARG A 42 -32.07 4.01 5.25
CA ARG A 42 -32.36 5.42 5.43
C ARG A 42 -31.30 6.32 4.79
N SER A 43 -31.68 7.54 4.44
CA SER A 43 -30.79 8.61 4.00
C SER A 43 -31.23 9.93 4.63
N LYS A 44 -30.28 10.84 4.87
CA LYS A 44 -30.58 12.23 5.26
C LYS A 44 -30.68 13.16 4.05
N ASP A 45 -30.39 12.63 2.86
CA ASP A 45 -30.32 13.37 1.61
C ASP A 45 -31.24 12.75 0.56
N ILE A 46 -32.00 13.60 -0.14
CA ILE A 46 -32.91 13.21 -1.22
C ILE A 46 -32.15 12.80 -2.47
N THR A 47 -30.87 13.20 -2.62
CA THR A 47 -30.00 12.76 -3.72
C THR A 47 -29.82 11.24 -3.76
N MET A 48 -30.23 10.52 -2.70
CA MET A 48 -30.33 9.06 -2.69
C MET A 48 -31.13 8.52 -3.90
N LEU A 49 -32.09 9.28 -4.45
CA LEU A 49 -32.82 8.91 -5.66
C LEU A 49 -31.90 8.66 -6.87
N ASN A 50 -30.81 9.43 -7.03
CA ASN A 50 -29.82 9.21 -8.10
C ASN A 50 -29.13 7.85 -7.95
N CYS A 51 -28.81 7.48 -6.72
CA CYS A 51 -28.16 6.20 -6.46
C CYS A 51 -29.11 5.02 -6.64
N LEU A 52 -30.41 5.18 -6.37
CA LEU A 52 -31.41 4.18 -6.70
C LEU A 52 -31.57 4.01 -8.22
N LEU A 53 -31.48 5.10 -9.00
CA LEU A 53 -31.47 5.02 -10.47
C LEU A 53 -30.24 4.25 -10.99
N GLN A 54 -29.06 4.51 -10.44
CA GLN A 54 -27.85 3.76 -10.79
C GLN A 54 -27.99 2.26 -10.45
N LEU A 55 -28.53 1.95 -9.27
CA LEU A 55 -28.78 0.56 -8.87
C LEU A 55 -29.83 -0.11 -9.75
N LYS A 56 -30.85 0.63 -10.21
CA LYS A 56 -31.84 0.15 -11.18
C LYS A 56 -31.18 -0.25 -12.50
N ASP A 57 -30.26 0.55 -13.00
CA ASP A 57 -29.58 0.24 -14.27
C ASP A 57 -28.66 -0.99 -14.15
N GLN A 58 -28.07 -1.20 -12.98
CA GLN A 58 -27.22 -2.36 -12.70
C GLN A 58 -28.02 -3.63 -12.38
N TYR A 59 -29.15 -3.50 -11.68
CA TYR A 59 -30.02 -4.58 -11.21
C TYR A 59 -31.43 -4.35 -11.74
N THR A 60 -31.63 -4.64 -13.03
CA THR A 60 -32.91 -4.41 -13.71
C THR A 60 -34.08 -5.20 -13.11
N GLU A 61 -33.79 -6.29 -12.40
CA GLU A 61 -34.74 -7.13 -11.64
C GLU A 61 -35.21 -6.52 -10.31
N ALA A 62 -34.63 -5.39 -9.90
CA ALA A 62 -34.91 -4.75 -8.63
C ALA A 62 -36.23 -3.97 -8.65
N HIS A 63 -36.92 -3.96 -7.51
CA HIS A 63 -38.12 -3.18 -7.27
C HIS A 63 -37.85 -2.18 -6.14
N PHE A 64 -38.01 -0.89 -6.40
CA PHE A 64 -37.58 0.17 -5.47
C PHE A 64 -38.77 0.96 -4.91
N GLY A 65 -38.65 1.35 -3.64
CA GLY A 65 -39.58 2.25 -2.97
C GLY A 65 -38.84 3.32 -2.18
N PHE A 66 -39.32 4.57 -2.23
CA PHE A 66 -38.73 5.71 -1.51
C PHE A 66 -39.79 6.60 -0.88
N SER A 67 -39.66 6.93 0.41
CA SER A 67 -40.64 7.74 1.15
C SER A 67 -40.01 8.36 2.40
N GLN A 68 -40.68 9.33 3.03
CA GLN A 68 -40.32 9.82 4.37
C GLN A 68 -40.70 8.84 5.49
N HIS A 69 -41.43 7.76 5.16
CA HIS A 69 -41.87 6.75 6.12
C HIS A 69 -41.41 5.35 5.71
N ALA A 70 -40.74 4.63 6.61
CA ALA A 70 -40.19 3.30 6.35
C ALA A 70 -41.24 2.28 5.88
N ALA A 71 -42.43 2.27 6.51
CA ALA A 71 -43.51 1.36 6.15
C ALA A 71 -44.04 1.62 4.72
N LEU A 72 -44.15 2.89 4.31
CA LEU A 72 -44.55 3.24 2.95
C LEU A 72 -43.48 2.83 1.94
N ALA A 73 -42.20 3.16 2.18
CA ALA A 73 -41.11 2.78 1.28
C ALA A 73 -41.10 1.26 1.01
N LYS A 74 -41.26 0.45 2.07
CA LYS A 74 -41.39 -1.00 1.97
C LYS A 74 -42.63 -1.46 1.20
N GLY A 75 -43.75 -0.79 1.39
CA GLY A 75 -44.98 -1.07 0.66
C GLY A 75 -44.86 -0.78 -0.84
N LEU A 76 -44.25 0.36 -1.17
CA LEU A 76 -43.99 0.80 -2.54
C LEU A 76 -43.10 -0.20 -3.30
N SER A 77 -42.00 -0.66 -2.68
CA SER A 77 -41.10 -1.64 -3.34
C SER A 77 -41.73 -3.01 -3.57
N LYS A 78 -42.88 -3.33 -2.94
CA LYS A 78 -43.61 -4.59 -3.15
C LYS A 78 -44.62 -4.52 -4.30
N ILE A 79 -45.13 -3.32 -4.60
CA ILE A 79 -46.09 -3.10 -5.69
C ILE A 79 -45.43 -2.58 -6.97
N ALA A 80 -44.20 -2.10 -6.88
CA ALA A 80 -43.38 -1.68 -8.01
C ALA A 80 -43.19 -2.83 -9.01
N GLU A 81 -43.27 -2.52 -10.31
CA GLU A 81 -42.86 -3.48 -11.34
C GLU A 81 -41.32 -3.57 -11.43
N GLN A 82 -40.85 -4.51 -12.23
CA GLN A 82 -39.42 -4.74 -12.42
C GLN A 82 -38.72 -3.48 -12.97
N GLY A 83 -37.69 -3.01 -12.27
CA GLY A 83 -36.93 -1.81 -12.65
C GLY A 83 -37.66 -0.50 -12.34
N GLU A 84 -38.73 -0.51 -11.55
CA GLU A 84 -39.45 0.70 -11.16
C GLU A 84 -38.97 1.28 -9.83
N ILE A 85 -38.90 2.61 -9.79
CA ILE A 85 -38.71 3.38 -8.56
C ILE A 85 -40.00 4.11 -8.23
N LEU A 86 -40.71 3.61 -7.22
CA LEU A 86 -41.95 4.22 -6.75
C LEU A 86 -41.68 5.14 -5.56
N VAL A 87 -42.31 6.31 -5.58
CA VAL A 87 -42.16 7.36 -4.57
C VAL A 87 -43.52 7.81 -4.04
N SER A 88 -43.56 8.26 -2.79
CA SER A 88 -44.78 8.84 -2.19
C SER A 88 -45.02 10.30 -2.61
N GLU A 89 -46.23 10.81 -2.40
CA GLU A 89 -46.62 12.20 -2.75
C GLU A 89 -45.67 13.25 -2.14
N GLU A 90 -45.18 13.03 -0.92
CA GLU A 90 -44.26 13.97 -0.26
C GLU A 90 -42.91 14.05 -1.00
N ILE A 91 -42.45 12.93 -1.56
CA ILE A 91 -41.21 12.88 -2.33
C ILE A 91 -41.41 13.48 -3.71
N GLU A 92 -42.55 13.22 -4.36
CA GLU A 92 -42.86 13.80 -5.67
C GLU A 92 -42.74 15.33 -5.64
N LYS A 93 -43.34 15.98 -4.64
CA LYS A 93 -43.25 17.44 -4.45
C LYS A 93 -41.83 17.96 -4.33
N MET A 94 -40.91 17.14 -3.82
CA MET A 94 -39.50 17.50 -3.65
C MET A 94 -38.67 17.14 -4.90
N ALA A 95 -39.03 16.07 -5.61
CA ALA A 95 -38.29 15.53 -6.74
C ALA A 95 -38.65 16.17 -8.09
N VAL A 96 -39.81 16.82 -8.23
CA VAL A 96 -40.34 17.31 -9.51
C VAL A 96 -39.43 18.30 -10.26
N ASN A 97 -38.53 18.98 -9.54
CA ASN A 97 -37.58 19.92 -10.15
C ASN A 97 -36.37 19.20 -10.77
N ASP A 98 -35.98 18.07 -10.19
CA ASP A 98 -34.73 17.36 -10.51
C ASP A 98 -34.98 16.08 -11.32
N PHE A 99 -36.22 15.56 -11.33
CA PHE A 99 -36.60 14.32 -12.00
C PHE A 99 -37.92 14.46 -12.75
N TYR A 100 -38.03 13.70 -13.85
CA TYR A 100 -39.33 13.41 -14.44
C TYR A 100 -40.09 12.42 -13.56
N VAL A 101 -41.31 12.80 -13.15
CA VAL A 101 -42.16 12.00 -12.27
C VAL A 101 -43.53 11.77 -12.93
N THR A 102 -43.98 10.51 -12.93
CA THR A 102 -45.29 10.11 -13.48
C THR A 102 -46.21 9.65 -12.35
N CYS A 103 -47.31 10.37 -12.08
CA CYS A 103 -48.30 9.94 -11.09
C CYS A 103 -49.11 8.73 -11.60
N LEU A 104 -49.06 7.61 -10.88
CA LEU A 104 -49.79 6.38 -11.23
C LEU A 104 -51.22 6.36 -10.67
N GLY A 105 -51.55 7.29 -9.77
CA GLY A 105 -52.85 7.42 -9.14
C GLY A 105 -52.89 6.84 -7.72
N MET A 106 -54.11 6.63 -7.22
CA MET A 106 -54.35 6.11 -5.87
C MET A 106 -54.21 4.59 -5.88
N LEU A 107 -53.23 4.05 -5.16
CA LEU A 107 -52.97 2.61 -5.07
C LEU A 107 -53.11 2.10 -3.63
N SER A 108 -53.62 0.88 -3.50
CA SER A 108 -53.72 0.15 -2.23
C SER A 108 -52.38 -0.51 -1.88
N ILE A 109 -51.78 -0.10 -0.76
CA ILE A 109 -50.55 -0.69 -0.23
C ILE A 109 -50.89 -1.71 0.87
N GLN A 110 -50.29 -2.90 0.80
CA GLN A 110 -50.55 -3.98 1.75
C GLN A 110 -50.26 -3.54 3.21
N GLY A 111 -51.30 -3.59 4.06
CA GLY A 111 -51.21 -3.18 5.46
C GLY A 111 -51.65 -1.75 5.75
N MET A 112 -52.09 -0.99 4.73
CA MET A 112 -52.67 0.34 4.89
C MET A 112 -54.17 0.34 4.62
N ALA A 113 -54.91 1.15 5.37
CA ALA A 113 -56.37 1.25 5.26
C ALA A 113 -56.83 2.17 4.11
N ASN A 114 -56.00 3.13 3.70
CA ASN A 114 -56.32 4.13 2.70
C ASN A 114 -55.46 3.93 1.45
N GLU A 115 -56.03 4.21 0.28
CA GLU A 115 -55.26 4.35 -0.96
C GLU A 115 -54.42 5.62 -0.92
N LEU A 116 -53.20 5.53 -1.44
CA LEU A 116 -52.22 6.61 -1.43
C LEU A 116 -51.83 6.96 -2.85
N LEU A 117 -51.53 8.24 -3.10
CA LEU A 117 -51.00 8.68 -4.38
C LEU A 117 -49.58 8.13 -4.54
N VAL A 118 -49.41 7.29 -5.55
CA VAL A 118 -48.12 6.69 -5.89
C VAL A 118 -47.61 7.30 -7.18
N CYS A 119 -46.34 7.66 -7.20
CA CYS A 119 -45.67 8.22 -8.37
C CYS A 119 -44.47 7.36 -8.76
N ARG A 120 -44.17 7.30 -10.05
CA ARG A 120 -42.99 6.64 -10.60
C ARG A 120 -41.93 7.69 -10.92
N LEU A 121 -40.71 7.48 -10.45
CA LEU A 121 -39.54 8.27 -10.82
C LEU A 121 -38.95 7.72 -12.13
N GLU A 122 -38.74 8.58 -13.11
CA GLU A 122 -38.27 8.18 -14.44
C GLU A 122 -36.76 8.42 -14.63
N ARG A 123 -36.37 9.65 -14.97
CA ARG A 123 -34.98 10.04 -15.25
C ARG A 123 -34.70 11.46 -14.72
N PRO A 124 -33.43 11.82 -14.48
CA PRO A 124 -33.07 13.18 -14.11
C PRO A 124 -33.46 14.18 -15.21
N THR A 125 -33.79 15.41 -14.82
CA THR A 125 -34.08 16.51 -15.77
C THR A 125 -32.81 17.09 -16.40
N ARG A 126 -31.64 16.85 -15.80
CA ARG A 126 -30.32 17.31 -16.28
C ARG A 126 -29.26 16.21 -16.17
N GLU A 127 -28.29 16.21 -17.09
CA GLU A 127 -27.18 15.24 -17.13
C GLU A 127 -26.20 15.41 -15.95
N ASP A 128 -26.04 16.62 -15.40
CA ASP A 128 -25.17 16.89 -14.24
C ASP A 128 -25.73 16.37 -12.91
N LEU A 129 -27.02 16.02 -12.88
CA LEU A 129 -27.69 15.42 -11.73
C LEU A 129 -27.51 13.89 -11.65
N GLU A 130 -26.89 13.25 -12.64
CA GLU A 130 -26.82 11.79 -12.73
C GLU A 130 -26.07 11.15 -11.55
N LEU A 131 -25.04 11.79 -10.97
CA LEU A 131 -24.24 11.22 -9.89
C LEU A 131 -23.75 12.27 -8.88
N PRO A 132 -24.14 12.21 -7.59
CA PRO A 132 -23.47 12.98 -6.55
C PRO A 132 -22.03 12.47 -6.36
N PRO A 133 -21.08 13.32 -5.92
CA PRO A 133 -19.74 12.87 -5.57
C PRO A 133 -19.82 11.84 -4.43
N LEU A 134 -19.39 10.62 -4.72
CA LEU A 134 -19.41 9.50 -3.77
C LEU A 134 -18.50 9.81 -2.57
N LYS A 135 -18.98 9.50 -1.36
CA LYS A 135 -18.20 9.66 -0.13
C LYS A 135 -16.89 8.87 -0.24
N PRO A 136 -15.75 9.43 0.19
CA PRO A 136 -14.50 8.67 0.29
C PRO A 136 -14.65 7.51 1.27
N ARG A 137 -14.05 6.36 0.92
CA ARG A 137 -14.19 5.09 1.66
C ARG A 137 -13.63 5.09 3.08
N SER A 138 -12.71 6.01 3.39
CA SER A 138 -12.03 6.00 4.69
C SER A 138 -12.31 7.28 5.46
N PRO A 139 -12.70 7.17 6.74
CA PRO A 139 -12.80 8.33 7.62
C PRO A 139 -11.43 9.00 7.73
N HIS A 140 -11.40 10.33 7.64
CA HIS A 140 -10.17 11.11 7.53
C HIS A 140 -10.17 12.24 8.56
N ILE A 141 -9.10 12.31 9.36
CA ILE A 141 -8.84 13.43 10.26
C ILE A 141 -7.72 14.24 9.61
N SER A 142 -8.07 15.42 9.10
CA SER A 142 -7.12 16.27 8.39
C SER A 142 -6.08 16.87 9.33
N ARG A 143 -4.82 16.87 8.87
CA ARG A 143 -3.66 17.44 9.57
C ARG A 143 -3.10 18.68 8.87
N LYS A 144 -3.95 19.49 8.21
CA LYS A 144 -3.55 20.73 7.51
C LYS A 144 -2.60 21.63 8.30
N GLY A 145 -2.88 21.90 9.57
CA GLY A 145 -1.99 22.74 10.39
C GLY A 145 -0.59 22.13 10.61
N GLN A 146 -0.46 20.79 10.62
CA GLN A 146 0.85 20.14 10.69
C GLN A 146 1.56 20.14 9.33
N VAL A 147 0.81 20.04 8.22
CA VAL A 147 1.34 20.19 6.86
C VAL A 147 1.96 21.58 6.68
N GLU A 148 1.23 22.63 7.07
CA GLU A 148 1.73 24.02 7.04
C GLU A 148 2.94 24.21 7.96
N SER A 149 2.93 23.62 9.16
CA SER A 149 4.07 23.64 10.07
C SER A 149 5.30 22.96 9.46
N LEU A 150 5.14 21.81 8.80
CA LEU A 150 6.24 21.11 8.13
C LEU A 150 6.80 21.95 6.98
N GLU A 151 5.96 22.62 6.19
CA GLU A 151 6.42 23.55 5.16
C GLU A 151 7.25 24.70 5.74
N HIS A 152 6.83 25.27 6.86
CA HIS A 152 7.62 26.29 7.55
C HIS A 152 8.98 25.76 8.00
N HIS A 153 9.05 24.51 8.51
CA HIS A 153 10.33 23.89 8.87
C HIS A 153 11.22 23.67 7.65
N LEU A 154 10.64 23.29 6.50
CA LEU A 154 11.37 23.13 5.24
C LEU A 154 11.96 24.43 4.70
N SER A 155 11.41 25.59 5.11
CA SER A 155 12.02 26.89 4.76
C SER A 155 13.33 27.18 5.50
N VAL A 156 13.58 26.48 6.62
CA VAL A 156 14.77 26.65 7.46
C VAL A 156 15.76 25.51 7.25
N SER A 157 15.28 24.26 7.16
CA SER A 157 16.10 23.09 6.90
C SER A 157 15.57 22.33 5.69
N LYS A 158 16.46 22.03 4.74
CA LYS A 158 16.13 21.18 3.58
C LYS A 158 16.01 19.70 3.93
N ALA A 159 16.43 19.26 5.13
CA ALA A 159 16.40 17.86 5.52
C ALA A 159 15.68 17.64 6.86
N LEU A 160 14.59 16.87 6.84
CA LEU A 160 13.75 16.61 8.00
C LEU A 160 13.61 15.12 8.31
N LEU A 161 13.57 14.81 9.60
CA LEU A 161 13.15 13.51 10.13
C LEU A 161 11.76 13.66 10.78
N VAL A 162 10.75 13.10 10.13
CA VAL A 162 9.38 13.04 10.63
C VAL A 162 9.26 11.85 11.59
N VAL A 163 9.20 12.14 12.88
CA VAL A 163 9.07 11.11 13.93
C VAL A 163 7.60 10.88 14.24
N CYS A 164 7.18 9.62 14.21
CA CYS A 164 5.83 9.25 14.59
C CYS A 164 5.77 7.79 15.04
N PRO A 165 4.99 7.45 16.08
CA PRO A 165 4.74 6.06 16.45
C PRO A 165 4.04 5.27 15.33
N THR A 166 4.24 3.95 15.32
CA THR A 166 3.55 3.04 14.39
C THR A 166 2.04 3.14 14.58
N GLY A 167 1.30 3.28 13.48
CA GLY A 167 -0.16 3.45 13.51
C GLY A 167 -0.63 4.86 13.87
N GLY A 168 0.29 5.82 14.07
CA GLY A 168 0.00 7.22 14.35
C GLY A 168 -0.48 8.04 13.15
N GLY A 169 -0.66 7.43 11.97
CA GLY A 169 -1.20 8.10 10.78
C GLY A 169 -0.17 8.74 9.83
N LYS A 170 1.08 8.25 9.81
CA LYS A 170 2.16 8.78 8.94
C LYS A 170 1.79 8.78 7.45
N THR A 171 1.36 7.64 6.94
CA THR A 171 1.06 7.49 5.50
C THR A 171 -0.07 8.41 5.06
N VAL A 172 -1.09 8.58 5.91
CA VAL A 172 -2.20 9.53 5.66
C VAL A 172 -1.69 10.97 5.67
N PHE A 173 -0.81 11.31 6.61
CA PHE A 173 -0.17 12.63 6.63
C PHE A 173 0.67 12.90 5.38
N PHE A 174 1.44 11.92 4.90
CA PHE A 174 2.21 12.05 3.66
C PHE A 174 1.31 12.11 2.42
N ASP A 175 0.19 11.37 2.40
CA ASP A 175 -0.82 11.50 1.34
C ASP A 175 -1.38 12.93 1.30
N GLU A 176 -1.77 13.52 2.45
CA GLU A 176 -2.19 14.93 2.55
C GLU A 176 -1.09 15.91 2.11
N LEU A 177 0.17 15.65 2.49
CA LEU A 177 1.31 16.50 2.15
C LEU A 177 1.60 16.49 0.65
N VAL A 178 1.58 15.31 0.02
CA VAL A 178 1.77 15.17 -1.43
C VAL A 178 0.63 15.87 -2.18
N ASP A 179 -0.61 15.73 -1.73
CA ASP A 179 -1.75 16.42 -2.33
C ASP A 179 -1.63 17.95 -2.20
N HIS A 180 -1.15 18.46 -1.07
CA HIS A 180 -0.87 19.89 -0.88
C HIS A 180 0.25 20.42 -1.79
N TRP A 181 1.14 19.55 -2.25
CA TRP A 181 2.27 19.86 -3.15
C TRP A 181 2.03 19.59 -4.63
N ARG A 182 0.89 19.00 -5.00
CA ARG A 182 0.61 18.52 -6.37
C ARG A 182 0.94 19.52 -7.49
N GLU A 183 0.78 20.82 -7.25
CA GLU A 183 1.05 21.89 -8.23
C GLU A 183 2.28 22.75 -7.87
N LYS A 184 2.93 22.48 -6.73
CA LYS A 184 4.02 23.31 -6.19
C LYS A 184 5.40 22.66 -6.34
N LYS A 185 5.46 21.33 -6.26
CA LYS A 185 6.72 20.57 -6.21
C LYS A 185 6.61 19.26 -6.98
N ILE A 186 7.74 18.77 -7.46
CA ILE A 186 7.86 17.38 -7.90
C ILE A 186 8.20 16.53 -6.67
N VAL A 187 7.38 15.52 -6.39
CA VAL A 187 7.60 14.63 -5.24
C VAL A 187 7.97 13.24 -5.74
N TYR A 188 9.13 12.75 -5.33
CA TYR A 188 9.52 11.35 -5.47
C TYR A 188 9.40 10.69 -4.10
N ARG A 189 8.64 9.60 -4.02
CA ARG A 189 8.27 8.97 -2.75
C ARG A 189 8.54 7.47 -2.80
N THR A 190 9.16 6.95 -1.77
CA THR A 190 9.45 5.53 -1.58
C THR A 190 9.29 5.16 -0.10
N THR A 191 9.31 3.87 0.20
CA THR A 191 9.15 3.32 1.54
C THR A 191 10.16 2.19 1.73
N CYS A 192 10.72 2.09 2.95
CA CYS A 192 11.59 1.00 3.33
C CYS A 192 10.80 -0.01 4.20
N PRO A 193 10.25 -1.09 3.60
CA PRO A 193 9.42 -2.04 4.34
C PRO A 193 10.20 -2.83 5.38
N SER A 194 9.53 -3.26 6.45
CA SER A 194 10.14 -3.95 7.60
C SER A 194 10.37 -5.47 7.43
N HIS A 195 9.78 -6.12 6.42
CA HIS A 195 9.83 -7.59 6.22
C HIS A 195 11.15 -8.06 5.60
N ILE A 196 11.41 -7.64 4.36
CA ILE A 196 12.71 -7.83 3.71
C ILE A 196 13.51 -6.55 3.94
N ARG A 197 14.16 -6.46 5.11
CA ARG A 197 14.99 -5.30 5.44
C ARG A 197 16.26 -5.31 4.62
N GLY A 198 16.69 -4.11 4.26
CA GLY A 198 18.03 -3.88 3.75
C GLY A 198 18.30 -4.41 2.34
N ILE A 199 17.29 -4.45 1.47
CA ILE A 199 17.51 -4.64 0.02
C ILE A 199 18.44 -3.53 -0.47
N THR A 200 19.55 -3.90 -1.11
CA THR A 200 20.63 -2.96 -1.43
C THR A 200 20.15 -1.82 -2.32
N LEU A 201 20.32 -0.59 -1.85
CA LEU A 201 20.06 0.61 -2.65
C LEU A 201 18.62 0.69 -3.19
N GLN A 202 17.65 0.05 -2.52
CA GLN A 202 16.26 0.02 -2.98
C GLN A 202 15.64 1.42 -3.12
N PRO A 203 15.72 2.33 -2.13
CA PRO A 203 15.14 3.67 -2.26
C PRO A 203 15.72 4.46 -3.44
N ILE A 204 17.03 4.28 -3.70
CA ILE A 204 17.73 4.92 -4.82
C ILE A 204 17.24 4.34 -6.15
N THR A 205 17.09 3.01 -6.21
CA THR A 205 16.51 2.31 -7.37
C THR A 205 15.11 2.83 -7.68
N GLU A 206 14.25 2.94 -6.68
CA GLU A 206 12.88 3.43 -6.86
C GLU A 206 12.84 4.91 -7.30
N PHE A 207 13.70 5.76 -6.75
CA PHE A 207 13.81 7.15 -7.20
C PHE A 207 14.26 7.27 -8.64
N ILE A 208 15.29 6.52 -9.06
CA ILE A 208 15.74 6.52 -10.46
C ILE A 208 14.61 6.02 -11.37
N VAL A 209 13.95 4.91 -11.02
CA VAL A 209 12.82 4.39 -11.80
C VAL A 209 11.69 5.41 -11.95
N GLN A 210 11.38 6.17 -10.88
CA GLN A 210 10.39 7.26 -10.92
C GLN A 210 10.84 8.45 -11.78
N MET A 211 12.09 8.92 -11.63
CA MET A 211 12.65 10.06 -12.38
C MET A 211 12.69 9.82 -13.90
N PHE A 212 12.89 8.56 -14.30
CA PHE A 212 12.93 8.14 -15.70
C PHE A 212 11.60 7.57 -16.23
N ALA A 213 10.57 7.43 -15.38
CA ALA A 213 9.25 6.90 -15.74
C ALA A 213 9.30 5.54 -16.48
N ILE A 214 10.10 4.61 -15.93
CA ILE A 214 10.37 3.29 -16.52
C ILE A 214 9.73 2.10 -15.78
N HIS A 215 8.86 2.35 -14.79
CA HIS A 215 8.19 1.30 -14.01
C HIS A 215 7.26 0.43 -14.88
N ASP A 216 6.30 1.04 -15.60
CA ASP A 216 5.30 0.32 -16.42
C ASP A 216 5.81 -0.11 -17.81
N THR A 217 7.11 -0.25 -17.98
CA THR A 217 7.71 -0.48 -19.31
C THR A 217 8.26 -1.89 -19.39
N PRO A 218 7.53 -2.88 -19.92
CA PRO A 218 7.97 -4.27 -19.88
C PRO A 218 9.19 -4.52 -20.78
N GLU A 219 9.28 -3.82 -21.92
CA GLU A 219 10.34 -4.02 -22.90
C GLU A 219 11.65 -3.31 -22.51
N LEU A 220 12.74 -4.07 -22.47
CA LEU A 220 14.08 -3.60 -22.08
C LEU A 220 14.55 -2.43 -22.96
N GLU A 221 14.39 -2.55 -24.28
CA GLU A 221 14.79 -1.51 -25.24
C GLU A 221 14.01 -0.21 -25.06
N GLU A 222 12.73 -0.30 -24.70
CA GLU A 222 11.92 0.87 -24.41
C GLU A 222 12.34 1.55 -23.10
N LYS A 223 12.72 0.78 -22.05
CA LYS A 223 13.33 1.35 -20.83
C LYS A 223 14.61 2.13 -21.18
N ARG A 224 15.50 1.52 -21.96
CA ARG A 224 16.76 2.13 -22.42
C ARG A 224 16.51 3.42 -23.19
N ARG A 225 15.56 3.42 -24.13
CA ARG A 225 15.20 4.60 -24.93
C ARG A 225 14.65 5.73 -24.07
N LYS A 226 13.79 5.42 -23.08
CA LYS A 226 13.26 6.41 -22.14
C LYS A 226 14.37 7.07 -21.31
N ILE A 227 15.32 6.27 -20.79
CA ILE A 227 16.47 6.79 -20.03
C ILE A 227 17.29 7.75 -20.90
N GLU A 228 17.67 7.32 -22.11
CA GLU A 228 18.47 8.16 -23.02
C GLU A 228 17.75 9.46 -23.39
N THR A 229 16.45 9.36 -23.73
CA THR A 229 15.63 10.52 -24.10
C THR A 229 15.55 11.52 -22.95
N ARG A 230 15.31 11.03 -21.72
CA ARG A 230 15.20 11.88 -20.54
C ARG A 230 16.53 12.56 -20.20
N LEU A 231 17.66 11.87 -20.31
CA LEU A 231 18.98 12.48 -20.10
C LEU A 231 19.25 13.61 -21.11
N LYS A 232 18.83 13.44 -22.38
CA LYS A 232 18.90 14.49 -23.40
C LYS A 232 18.01 15.69 -23.06
N GLU A 233 16.77 15.46 -22.62
CA GLU A 233 15.83 16.51 -22.21
C GLU A 233 16.33 17.35 -21.01
N LEU A 234 17.06 16.72 -20.09
CA LEU A 234 17.67 17.39 -18.94
C LEU A 234 18.94 18.18 -19.30
N GLY A 235 19.47 17.99 -20.52
CA GLY A 235 20.67 18.67 -21.00
C GLY A 235 21.94 18.24 -20.25
N MET A 236 22.06 16.94 -19.96
CA MET A 236 23.23 16.35 -19.30
C MET A 236 24.50 16.59 -20.13
N VAL A 237 25.59 16.97 -19.47
CA VAL A 237 26.87 17.30 -20.15
C VAL A 237 27.54 16.05 -20.71
N ASP A 238 27.62 14.98 -19.91
CA ASP A 238 28.18 13.69 -20.32
C ASP A 238 27.08 12.63 -20.36
N ILE A 239 26.30 12.66 -21.44
CA ILE A 239 25.18 11.71 -21.64
C ILE A 239 25.70 10.27 -21.65
N GLY A 240 26.86 10.01 -22.26
CA GLY A 240 27.40 8.66 -22.40
C GLY A 240 27.69 8.01 -21.06
N THR A 241 28.47 8.68 -20.20
CA THR A 241 28.80 8.16 -18.87
C THR A 241 27.56 8.06 -17.98
N SER A 242 26.69 9.09 -17.98
CA SER A 242 25.45 9.05 -17.19
C SER A 242 24.52 7.92 -17.62
N TYR A 243 24.37 7.70 -18.94
CA TYR A 243 23.56 6.63 -19.49
C TYR A 243 24.07 5.26 -19.05
N LEU A 244 25.36 4.98 -19.27
CA LEU A 244 25.97 3.71 -18.86
C LEU A 244 25.86 3.48 -17.35
N THR A 245 26.07 4.53 -16.55
CA THR A 245 25.98 4.47 -15.09
C THR A 245 24.58 4.05 -14.62
N ILE A 246 23.53 4.63 -15.21
CA ILE A 246 22.15 4.29 -14.88
C ILE A 246 21.80 2.87 -15.36
N LEU A 247 22.23 2.48 -16.56
CA LEU A 247 21.99 1.12 -17.05
C LEU A 247 22.67 0.07 -16.16
N ASP A 248 23.93 0.27 -15.79
CA ASP A 248 24.68 -0.66 -14.94
C ASP A 248 24.02 -0.77 -13.57
N PHE A 249 23.60 0.35 -12.98
CA PHE A 249 22.95 0.39 -11.69
C PHE A 249 21.61 -0.37 -11.68
N LEU A 250 20.80 -0.20 -12.73
CA LEU A 250 19.50 -0.86 -12.89
C LEU A 250 19.61 -2.29 -13.48
N ALA A 251 20.82 -2.79 -13.73
CA ALA A 251 21.07 -4.07 -14.41
C ALA A 251 20.38 -4.17 -15.79
N LEU A 252 20.41 -3.08 -16.56
CA LEU A 252 19.83 -2.96 -17.90
C LEU A 252 20.87 -2.99 -19.02
N SER A 253 22.15 -3.28 -18.73
CA SER A 253 23.25 -3.28 -19.71
C SER A 253 23.41 -4.62 -20.42
N ASP A 254 23.71 -4.61 -21.73
CA ASP A 254 24.10 -5.82 -22.48
C ASP A 254 25.60 -6.08 -22.29
N GLY A 255 25.95 -6.74 -21.19
CA GLY A 255 27.32 -7.20 -20.90
C GLY A 255 28.15 -6.26 -20.03
N GLU A 256 29.47 -6.50 -19.98
CA GLU A 256 30.40 -5.77 -19.12
C GLU A 256 30.60 -4.33 -19.61
N SER A 257 30.24 -3.37 -18.76
CA SER A 257 30.46 -1.95 -19.00
C SER A 257 31.90 -1.55 -18.72
N ILE A 258 32.36 -0.49 -19.39
CA ILE A 258 33.68 0.11 -19.13
C ILE A 258 33.77 0.60 -17.67
N LEU A 259 32.63 0.97 -17.06
CA LEU A 259 32.55 1.40 -15.66
C LEU A 259 32.83 0.27 -14.68
N GLU A 260 32.68 -1.00 -15.08
CA GLU A 260 33.05 -2.15 -14.26
C GLU A 260 34.56 -2.26 -14.02
N LYS A 261 35.37 -1.59 -14.87
CA LYS A 261 36.84 -1.51 -14.71
C LYS A 261 37.29 -0.43 -13.73
N LEU A 262 36.40 0.49 -13.35
CA LEU A 262 36.70 1.51 -12.36
C LEU A 262 36.78 0.89 -10.96
N GLU A 263 37.66 1.44 -10.14
CA GLU A 263 37.68 1.17 -8.71
C GLU A 263 36.30 1.43 -8.09
N LEU A 264 35.93 0.61 -7.10
CA LEU A 264 34.61 0.62 -6.48
C LEU A 264 34.21 2.00 -5.95
N LYS A 265 35.12 2.69 -5.25
CA LYS A 265 34.90 4.05 -4.74
C LYS A 265 34.59 5.04 -5.87
N THR A 266 35.34 4.97 -6.96
CA THR A 266 35.13 5.83 -8.13
C THR A 266 33.79 5.57 -8.79
N ARG A 267 33.38 4.29 -8.91
CA ARG A 267 32.07 3.93 -9.47
C ARG A 267 30.91 4.48 -8.65
N VAL A 268 30.98 4.34 -7.32
CA VAL A 268 29.97 4.90 -6.39
C VAL A 268 29.92 6.43 -6.51
N GLN A 269 31.08 7.07 -6.62
CA GLN A 269 31.16 8.52 -6.81
C GLN A 269 30.49 8.96 -8.12
N VAL A 270 30.77 8.29 -9.23
CA VAL A 270 30.16 8.57 -10.55
C VAL A 270 28.64 8.36 -10.53
N LEU A 271 28.15 7.30 -9.87
CA LEU A 271 26.71 7.08 -9.67
C LEU A 271 26.07 8.22 -8.89
N THR A 272 26.66 8.56 -7.75
CA THR A 272 26.14 9.62 -6.88
C THR A 272 26.14 10.97 -7.58
N ASP A 273 27.19 11.28 -8.35
CA ASP A 273 27.29 12.50 -9.16
C ASP A 273 26.25 12.54 -10.28
N THR A 274 26.03 11.41 -10.96
CA THR A 274 25.03 11.30 -12.02
C THR A 274 23.62 11.53 -11.47
N VAL A 275 23.27 10.88 -10.36
CA VAL A 275 21.96 11.03 -9.72
C VAL A 275 21.75 12.45 -9.18
N ALA A 276 22.78 13.02 -8.54
CA ALA A 276 22.73 14.40 -8.06
C ALA A 276 22.52 15.39 -9.22
N GLU A 277 23.26 15.25 -10.33
CA GLU A 277 23.09 16.13 -11.49
C GLU A 277 21.70 15.98 -12.12
N VAL A 278 21.14 14.76 -12.22
CA VAL A 278 19.76 14.56 -12.70
C VAL A 278 18.76 15.31 -11.81
N ILE A 279 18.84 15.15 -10.49
CA ILE A 279 17.93 15.82 -9.55
C ILE A 279 18.09 17.34 -9.62
N LYS A 280 19.32 17.83 -9.72
CA LYS A 280 19.65 19.25 -9.89
C LYS A 280 19.02 19.84 -11.16
N ARG A 281 19.11 19.14 -12.30
CA ARG A 281 18.48 19.58 -13.55
C ARG A 281 16.96 19.62 -13.46
N ILE A 282 16.36 18.71 -12.69
CA ILE A 282 14.92 18.72 -12.42
C ILE A 282 14.56 19.89 -11.50
N SER A 283 15.36 20.14 -10.45
CA SER A 283 15.09 21.18 -9.45
C SER A 283 15.10 22.60 -10.02
N TRP A 284 15.86 22.84 -11.10
CA TRP A 284 15.87 24.14 -11.80
C TRP A 284 14.53 24.52 -12.44
N LYS A 285 13.66 23.54 -12.73
CA LYS A 285 12.32 23.79 -13.28
C LYS A 285 11.26 23.86 -12.19
N TYR A 286 11.35 22.96 -11.22
CA TYR A 286 10.39 22.84 -10.11
C TYR A 286 11.11 22.37 -8.85
N PRO A 287 10.80 22.90 -7.66
CA PRO A 287 11.35 22.37 -6.42
C PRO A 287 11.07 20.87 -6.27
N VAL A 288 12.04 20.11 -5.80
CA VAL A 288 11.96 18.66 -5.66
C VAL A 288 11.84 18.27 -4.19
N ALA A 289 10.99 17.30 -3.87
CA ALA A 289 10.94 16.65 -2.57
C ALA A 289 11.22 15.15 -2.72
N LEU A 290 12.24 14.66 -2.03
CA LEU A 290 12.55 13.24 -1.90
C LEU A 290 12.03 12.75 -0.56
N VAL A 291 11.07 11.81 -0.58
CA VAL A 291 10.41 11.28 0.61
C VAL A 291 10.72 9.80 0.77
N ILE A 292 11.33 9.42 1.89
CA ILE A 292 11.61 8.03 2.27
C ILE A 292 10.84 7.71 3.55
N GLU A 293 9.81 6.88 3.43
CA GLU A 293 9.06 6.36 4.59
C GLU A 293 9.78 5.17 5.26
N ASP A 294 9.57 5.03 6.57
CA ASP A 294 10.13 3.96 7.41
C ASP A 294 11.66 3.77 7.28
N ALA A 295 12.40 4.88 7.27
CA ALA A 295 13.84 4.96 7.02
C ALA A 295 14.71 4.19 8.02
N GLU A 296 14.17 3.75 9.17
CA GLU A 296 14.85 2.82 10.07
C GLU A 296 15.13 1.43 9.46
N ASN A 297 14.43 1.06 8.38
CA ASN A 297 14.64 -0.21 7.67
C ASN A 297 15.58 -0.07 6.46
N MET A 298 16.10 1.13 6.21
CA MET A 298 16.99 1.43 5.10
C MET A 298 18.36 0.74 5.28
N ASP A 299 18.93 0.17 4.21
CA ASP A 299 20.26 -0.43 4.27
C ASP A 299 21.36 0.63 4.46
N ALA A 300 22.51 0.19 4.97
CA ALA A 300 23.65 1.05 5.22
C ALA A 300 24.12 1.77 3.94
N SER A 301 24.19 1.05 2.80
CA SER A 301 24.63 1.66 1.54
C SER A 301 23.68 2.77 1.08
N SER A 302 22.36 2.57 1.22
CA SER A 302 21.38 3.63 0.95
C SER A 302 21.55 4.82 1.86
N ALA A 303 21.79 4.61 3.16
CA ALA A 303 22.02 5.68 4.11
C ALA A 303 23.26 6.52 3.73
N THR A 304 24.36 5.85 3.43
CA THR A 304 25.60 6.49 2.97
C THR A 304 25.40 7.25 1.66
N PHE A 305 24.70 6.66 0.69
CA PHE A 305 24.37 7.31 -0.57
C PHE A 305 23.52 8.56 -0.35
N MET A 306 22.47 8.48 0.47
CA MET A 306 21.61 9.62 0.78
C MET A 306 22.36 10.74 1.50
N GLN A 307 23.27 10.40 2.42
CA GLN A 307 24.12 11.38 3.09
C GLN A 307 25.00 12.17 2.09
N GLN A 308 25.59 11.47 1.11
CA GLN A 308 26.38 12.11 0.05
C GLN A 308 25.51 12.95 -0.89
N LEU A 309 24.32 12.44 -1.24
CA LEU A 309 23.37 13.13 -2.09
C LEU A 309 22.87 14.44 -1.46
N MET A 310 22.54 14.40 -0.16
CA MET A 310 22.16 15.59 0.63
C MET A 310 23.27 16.64 0.62
N ALA A 311 24.53 16.24 0.81
CA ALA A 311 25.66 17.16 0.78
C ALA A 311 25.83 17.83 -0.60
N LYS A 312 25.67 17.08 -1.69
CA LYS A 312 25.80 17.58 -3.06
C LYS A 312 24.67 18.51 -3.50
N LEU A 313 23.47 18.34 -2.92
CA LEU A 313 22.28 19.09 -3.27
C LEU A 313 21.91 20.18 -2.25
N ALA A 314 22.82 20.48 -1.31
CA ALA A 314 22.56 21.44 -0.23
C ALA A 314 22.17 22.85 -0.73
N GLU A 315 22.73 23.27 -1.87
CA GLU A 315 22.47 24.59 -2.46
C GLU A 315 21.26 24.61 -3.42
N GLU A 316 20.70 23.45 -3.78
CA GLU A 316 19.63 23.32 -4.77
C GLU A 316 18.24 23.34 -4.12
N GLU A 317 17.17 23.62 -4.88
CA GLU A 317 15.77 23.58 -4.41
C GLU A 317 15.26 22.13 -4.22
N VAL A 318 15.92 21.38 -3.34
CA VAL A 318 15.65 19.98 -3.04
C VAL A 318 15.43 19.80 -1.54
N SER A 319 14.28 19.25 -1.17
CA SER A 319 13.94 18.86 0.20
C SER A 319 14.05 17.35 0.39
N PHE A 320 14.66 16.91 1.49
CA PHE A 320 14.79 15.53 1.90
C PHE A 320 13.93 15.28 3.14
N ILE A 321 13.04 14.29 3.06
CA ILE A 321 12.11 13.98 4.14
C ILE A 321 12.20 12.50 4.42
N PHE A 322 12.61 12.18 5.63
CA PHE A 322 12.67 10.82 6.13
C PHE A 322 11.58 10.65 7.16
N SER A 323 10.90 9.51 7.19
CA SER A 323 10.02 9.19 8.30
C SER A 323 10.59 8.05 9.12
N SER A 324 10.44 8.10 10.44
CA SER A 324 10.81 6.98 11.30
C SER A 324 9.96 6.93 12.56
N TYR A 325 9.92 5.78 13.24
CA TYR A 325 9.44 5.72 14.63
C TYR A 325 10.58 5.96 15.64
N LEU A 326 11.83 6.03 15.17
CA LEU A 326 13.00 6.37 15.96
C LEU A 326 13.31 7.87 15.79
N SER A 327 13.77 8.52 16.86
CA SER A 327 14.30 9.89 16.81
C SER A 327 15.72 9.96 16.26
N GLN A 328 16.38 8.81 16.09
CA GLN A 328 17.72 8.69 15.53
C GLN A 328 17.78 7.56 14.52
N ILE A 329 18.30 7.88 13.33
CA ILE A 329 18.57 6.93 12.25
C ILE A 329 20.01 7.11 11.78
N ASN A 330 20.49 6.24 10.89
CA ASN A 330 21.87 6.28 10.38
C ASN A 330 22.09 7.39 9.33
N LEU A 331 21.63 8.61 9.64
CA LEU A 331 21.79 9.82 8.84
C LEU A 331 22.07 11.00 9.76
N SER A 332 22.86 11.94 9.28
CA SER A 332 23.26 13.14 10.02
C SER A 332 22.73 14.41 9.36
N GLY A 333 22.60 15.48 10.14
CA GLY A 333 22.11 16.78 9.65
C GLY A 333 20.59 16.86 9.44
N LEU A 334 19.82 15.93 10.03
CA LEU A 334 18.36 15.96 9.99
C LEU A 334 17.79 16.80 11.13
N HIS A 335 16.81 17.65 10.81
CA HIS A 335 16.01 18.34 11.82
C HIS A 335 14.78 17.51 12.15
N GLU A 336 14.52 17.31 13.44
CA GLU A 336 13.38 16.53 13.91
C GLU A 336 12.07 17.30 13.76
N PHE A 337 11.04 16.61 13.26
CA PHE A 337 9.66 17.07 13.23
C PHE A 337 8.76 15.98 13.81
N GLU A 338 8.31 16.16 15.05
CA GLU A 338 7.42 15.22 15.71
C GLU A 338 5.97 15.44 15.26
N LEU A 339 5.34 14.39 14.73
CA LEU A 339 3.92 14.44 14.40
C LEU A 339 3.08 14.37 15.68
N LYS A 340 2.23 15.37 15.88
CA LYS A 340 1.31 15.40 17.01
C LYS A 340 0.34 14.23 16.95
N GLU A 341 0.17 13.58 18.09
CA GLU A 341 -0.84 12.55 18.29
C GLU A 341 -2.25 13.13 18.09
N ILE A 342 -3.14 12.33 17.51
CA ILE A 342 -4.55 12.71 17.36
C ILE A 342 -5.24 12.52 18.70
N GLY A 343 -6.01 13.53 19.12
CA GLY A 343 -6.66 13.51 20.41
C GLY A 343 -7.76 12.45 20.50
N LYS A 344 -7.95 11.88 21.70
CA LYS A 344 -9.02 10.91 21.97
C LYS A 344 -10.41 11.39 21.53
N ASN A 345 -10.71 12.68 21.71
CA ASN A 345 -12.01 13.25 21.33
C ASN A 345 -12.22 13.22 19.80
N GLU A 346 -11.19 13.48 19.01
CA GLU A 346 -11.26 13.42 17.56
C GLU A 346 -11.45 11.97 17.09
N LEU A 347 -10.76 11.02 17.72
CA LEU A 347 -10.95 9.58 17.45
C LEU A 347 -12.34 9.08 17.82
N SER A 348 -12.88 9.48 18.99
CA SER A 348 -14.24 9.13 19.40
C SER A 348 -15.27 9.71 18.44
N LYS A 349 -15.09 10.96 18.01
CA LYS A 349 -15.95 11.57 16.99
C LYS A 349 -15.88 10.84 15.66
N LEU A 350 -14.68 10.40 15.24
CA LEU A 350 -14.50 9.62 14.02
C LEU A 350 -15.30 8.30 14.04
N VAL A 351 -15.31 7.63 15.20
CA VAL A 351 -16.13 6.42 15.40
C VAL A 351 -17.60 6.78 15.34
N GLU A 352 -18.05 7.79 16.09
CA GLU A 352 -19.45 8.23 16.10
C GLU A 352 -19.95 8.60 14.70
N ASP A 353 -19.14 9.34 13.92
CA ASP A 353 -19.46 9.73 12.54
C ASP A 353 -19.50 8.51 11.59
N ALA A 354 -18.70 7.47 11.86
CA ALA A 354 -18.64 6.28 11.03
C ALA A 354 -19.75 5.26 11.35
N ILE A 355 -19.98 4.96 12.63
CA ILE A 355 -20.92 3.90 13.06
C ILE A 355 -22.25 4.45 13.57
N GLY A 356 -22.35 5.75 13.88
CA GLY A 356 -23.54 6.40 14.41
C GLY A 356 -23.80 6.14 15.90
N GLU A 357 -22.80 5.65 16.63
CA GLU A 357 -22.88 5.32 18.05
C GLU A 357 -21.68 5.94 18.78
N SER A 358 -21.93 6.63 19.89
CA SER A 358 -20.87 7.15 20.75
C SER A 358 -20.31 6.02 21.62
N MET A 359 -18.99 5.90 21.65
CA MET A 359 -18.28 4.90 22.43
C MET A 359 -17.07 5.50 23.16
N ALA A 360 -16.88 5.07 24.42
CA ALA A 360 -15.68 5.39 25.17
C ALA A 360 -14.49 4.55 24.68
N LEU A 361 -13.49 5.21 24.09
CA LEU A 361 -12.28 4.55 23.61
C LEU A 361 -11.22 4.43 24.71
N PRO A 362 -10.52 3.28 24.84
CA PRO A 362 -9.28 3.20 25.61
C PRO A 362 -8.18 4.04 24.91
N PRO A 363 -7.00 4.24 25.53
CA PRO A 363 -5.83 4.77 24.82
C PRO A 363 -5.58 3.94 23.55
N THR A 364 -5.60 4.61 22.40
CA THR A 364 -5.66 3.93 21.10
C THR A 364 -5.04 4.79 20.02
N THR A 365 -4.70 4.19 18.89
CA THR A 365 -4.10 4.87 17.74
C THR A 365 -5.14 5.07 16.63
N PRO A 366 -4.93 6.03 15.72
CA PRO A 366 -5.75 6.17 14.52
C PRO A 366 -5.88 4.87 13.71
N PHE A 367 -4.79 4.10 13.60
CA PHE A 367 -4.80 2.80 12.95
C PHE A 367 -5.75 1.81 13.64
N HIS A 368 -5.71 1.70 14.97
CA HIS A 368 -6.59 0.81 15.75
C HIS A 368 -8.07 1.17 15.52
N VAL A 369 -8.41 2.46 15.63
CA VAL A 369 -9.77 2.95 15.36
C VAL A 369 -10.22 2.61 13.94
N THR A 370 -9.34 2.77 12.96
CA THR A 370 -9.61 2.40 11.57
C THR A 370 -9.88 0.91 11.41
N GLN A 371 -9.12 0.04 12.10
CA GLN A 371 -9.37 -1.40 12.08
C GLN A 371 -10.69 -1.78 12.74
N TYR A 372 -11.07 -1.10 13.82
CA TYR A 372 -12.37 -1.30 14.47
C TYR A 372 -13.53 -0.93 13.56
N ILE A 373 -13.49 0.26 12.93
CA ILE A 373 -14.54 0.71 11.99
C ILE A 373 -14.67 -0.29 10.83
N ARG A 374 -13.55 -0.79 10.29
CA ARG A 374 -13.57 -1.81 9.23
C ARG A 374 -14.23 -3.10 9.69
N LEU A 375 -13.84 -3.64 10.86
CA LEU A 375 -14.47 -4.85 11.39
C LEU A 375 -15.97 -4.63 11.66
N TYR A 376 -16.34 -3.48 12.22
CA TYR A 376 -17.75 -3.14 12.47
C TYR A 376 -18.55 -3.20 11.17
N ASN A 377 -18.05 -2.58 10.10
CA ASN A 377 -18.74 -2.60 8.80
C ASN A 377 -18.81 -4.01 8.20
N GLU A 378 -17.73 -4.79 8.27
CA GLU A 378 -17.68 -6.18 7.78
C GLU A 378 -18.65 -7.10 8.53
N GLU A 379 -18.67 -7.05 9.87
CA GLU A 379 -19.58 -7.86 10.69
C GLU A 379 -21.03 -7.39 10.56
N LYS A 380 -21.26 -6.07 10.47
CA LYS A 380 -22.60 -5.51 10.26
C LYS A 380 -23.16 -5.92 8.90
N LEU A 381 -22.35 -5.88 7.85
CA LEU A 381 -22.76 -6.34 6.52
C LEU A 381 -23.12 -7.83 6.55
N ALA A 382 -22.33 -8.66 7.23
CA ALA A 382 -22.61 -10.08 7.40
C ALA A 382 -23.88 -10.34 8.24
N TYR A 383 -24.19 -9.48 9.20
CA TYR A 383 -25.45 -9.50 9.96
C TYR A 383 -26.64 -9.15 9.07
N LEU A 384 -26.56 -8.05 8.30
CA LEU A 384 -27.62 -7.60 7.40
C LEU A 384 -27.89 -8.62 6.28
N TYR A 385 -26.84 -9.25 5.74
CA TYR A 385 -26.99 -10.28 4.72
C TYR A 385 -27.72 -11.53 5.26
N ARG A 386 -27.47 -11.93 6.50
CA ARG A 386 -28.22 -13.03 7.15
C ARG A 386 -29.71 -12.71 7.30
N GLN A 387 -30.03 -11.47 7.69
CA GLN A 387 -31.42 -11.01 7.72
C GLN A 387 -32.06 -11.01 6.33
N TYR A 388 -31.31 -10.58 5.31
CA TYR A 388 -31.74 -10.63 3.91
C TYR A 388 -32.01 -12.07 3.43
N GLN A 389 -31.28 -13.07 3.94
CA GLN A 389 -31.56 -14.48 3.68
C GLN A 389 -32.79 -15.02 4.44
N GLY A 390 -33.40 -14.21 5.31
CA GLY A 390 -34.53 -14.57 6.14
C GLY A 390 -34.17 -15.23 7.48
N GLU A 391 -32.91 -15.15 7.92
CA GLU A 391 -32.51 -15.63 9.24
C GLU A 391 -33.01 -14.69 10.35
N THR A 392 -33.67 -15.25 11.36
CA THR A 392 -34.19 -14.48 12.49
C THR A 392 -33.04 -14.02 13.40
N SER A 393 -32.86 -12.72 13.53
CA SER A 393 -31.91 -12.14 14.48
C SER A 393 -32.54 -12.00 15.87
N ILE A 394 -31.90 -12.57 16.89
CA ILE A 394 -32.40 -12.54 18.29
C ILE A 394 -32.07 -11.20 18.98
N ALA A 395 -31.04 -10.49 18.50
CA ALA A 395 -30.58 -9.21 19.05
C ALA A 395 -30.22 -8.21 17.93
N SER A 396 -30.20 -6.92 18.28
CA SER A 396 -29.61 -5.88 17.44
C SER A 396 -28.10 -6.11 17.30
N PHE A 397 -27.55 -5.68 16.17
CA PHE A 397 -26.10 -5.72 15.95
C PHE A 397 -25.38 -4.81 16.95
N ALA A 398 -24.34 -5.34 17.60
CA ALA A 398 -23.42 -4.58 18.44
C ALA A 398 -22.04 -5.23 18.40
N LEU A 399 -20.98 -4.41 18.34
CA LEU A 399 -19.60 -4.88 18.33
C LEU A 399 -18.78 -4.16 19.40
N SER A 400 -18.24 -4.93 20.34
CA SER A 400 -17.36 -4.41 21.38
C SER A 400 -15.98 -4.01 20.83
N TYR A 401 -15.37 -2.99 21.43
CA TYR A 401 -14.01 -2.61 21.12
C TYR A 401 -13.02 -3.63 21.71
N HIS A 402 -12.11 -4.13 20.88
CA HIS A 402 -11.08 -5.10 21.27
C HIS A 402 -9.69 -4.60 20.88
N ASP A 403 -8.63 -5.26 21.34
CA ASP A 403 -7.26 -4.93 20.93
C ASP A 403 -7.05 -5.16 19.41
N VAL A 404 -6.05 -4.46 18.86
CA VAL A 404 -5.74 -4.48 17.41
C VAL A 404 -5.56 -5.89 16.86
N LYS A 405 -4.89 -6.79 17.60
CA LYS A 405 -4.62 -8.15 17.13
C LYS A 405 -5.91 -8.94 17.02
N THR A 406 -6.76 -8.86 18.04
CA THR A 406 -8.09 -9.49 18.02
C THR A 406 -8.94 -8.97 16.88
N LEU A 407 -8.92 -7.66 16.61
CA LEU A 407 -9.65 -7.07 15.49
C LEU A 407 -9.14 -7.64 14.16
N ILE A 408 -7.83 -7.60 13.90
CA ILE A 408 -7.25 -8.12 12.65
C ILE A 408 -7.54 -9.62 12.49
N LYS A 409 -7.42 -10.42 13.55
CA LYS A 409 -7.76 -11.85 13.53
C LYS A 409 -9.21 -12.09 13.15
N ARG A 410 -10.16 -11.36 13.73
CA ARG A 410 -11.58 -11.49 13.37
C ARG A 410 -11.83 -11.09 11.92
N ARG A 411 -11.25 -9.98 11.46
CA ARG A 411 -11.35 -9.56 10.05
C ARG A 411 -10.77 -10.61 9.11
N PHE A 412 -9.64 -11.22 9.47
CA PHE A 412 -9.02 -12.31 8.72
C PHE A 412 -9.94 -13.53 8.65
N GLU A 413 -10.63 -13.89 9.74
CA GLU A 413 -11.59 -14.99 9.74
C GLU A 413 -12.78 -14.76 8.79
N LEU A 414 -13.22 -13.51 8.63
CA LEU A 414 -14.31 -13.14 7.71
C LEU A 414 -13.95 -13.28 6.23
N LEU A 415 -12.67 -13.40 5.88
CA LEU A 415 -12.20 -13.57 4.50
C LEU A 415 -12.56 -14.93 3.89
N GLY A 416 -12.93 -15.93 4.69
CA GLY A 416 -13.34 -17.24 4.19
C GLY A 416 -12.24 -17.94 3.39
N ASP A 417 -12.51 -18.21 2.11
CA ASP A 417 -11.62 -18.85 1.14
C ASP A 417 -10.45 -17.96 0.68
N LYS A 418 -10.58 -16.63 0.81
CA LYS A 418 -9.53 -15.66 0.44
C LYS A 418 -8.32 -15.63 1.41
N LYS A 419 -8.42 -16.32 2.56
CA LYS A 419 -7.39 -16.34 3.62
C LYS A 419 -6.05 -16.88 3.14
N GLU A 420 -6.06 -17.96 2.36
CA GLU A 420 -4.83 -18.58 1.87
C GLU A 420 -4.07 -17.62 0.95
N PHE A 421 -4.79 -16.92 0.08
CA PHE A 421 -4.20 -15.99 -0.86
C PHE A 421 -3.54 -14.80 -0.16
N ILE A 422 -4.24 -14.11 0.76
CA ILE A 422 -3.62 -12.99 1.50
C ILE A 422 -2.47 -13.44 2.40
N SER A 423 -2.52 -14.67 2.93
CA SER A 423 -1.41 -15.24 3.70
C SER A 423 -0.17 -15.47 2.83
N ASN A 424 -0.36 -15.96 1.59
CA ASN A 424 0.72 -16.09 0.61
C ASN A 424 1.32 -14.72 0.26
N LEU A 425 0.50 -13.67 0.12
CA LEU A 425 0.97 -12.30 -0.08
C LEU A 425 1.79 -11.81 1.13
N ALA A 426 1.33 -12.02 2.36
CA ALA A 426 2.07 -11.64 3.56
C ALA A 426 3.41 -12.39 3.68
N ILE A 427 3.50 -13.63 3.22
CA ILE A 427 4.77 -14.36 3.19
C ILE A 427 5.74 -13.76 2.18
N ALA A 428 5.23 -13.38 1.00
CA ALA A 428 6.00 -12.77 -0.07
C ALA A 428 6.55 -11.40 0.34
N GLY A 429 5.75 -10.60 1.02
CA GLY A 429 6.21 -9.42 1.74
C GLY A 429 5.19 -8.29 1.78
N ILE A 430 5.68 -7.11 2.19
CA ILE A 430 4.83 -5.92 2.37
C ILE A 430 4.46 -5.28 1.02
N LYS A 431 5.39 -5.27 0.07
CA LYS A 431 5.25 -4.68 -1.27
C LYS A 431 5.28 -5.81 -2.31
N ILE A 432 4.23 -5.89 -3.13
CA ILE A 432 4.00 -6.97 -4.08
C ILE A 432 3.79 -6.39 -5.48
N HIS A 433 4.71 -6.70 -6.39
CA HIS A 433 4.51 -6.51 -7.83
C HIS A 433 3.83 -7.78 -8.38
N PRO A 434 2.59 -7.68 -8.92
CA PRO A 434 1.88 -8.85 -9.43
C PRO A 434 2.69 -9.64 -10.47
N ASP A 435 3.42 -8.95 -11.35
CA ASP A 435 4.21 -9.57 -12.42
C ASP A 435 5.44 -10.33 -11.90
N GLU A 436 5.91 -10.01 -10.69
CA GLU A 436 7.07 -10.62 -10.04
C GLU A 436 6.66 -11.66 -8.98
N PHE A 437 5.36 -11.97 -8.89
CA PHE A 437 4.81 -12.91 -7.92
C PHE A 437 4.13 -14.08 -8.67
N PRO A 438 4.29 -15.35 -8.25
CA PRO A 438 3.69 -16.49 -8.94
C PRO A 438 2.17 -16.51 -8.77
N LEU A 439 1.48 -15.74 -9.60
CA LEU A 439 0.03 -15.57 -9.62
C LEU A 439 -0.63 -16.45 -10.67
N GLU A 440 -1.83 -16.91 -10.33
CA GLU A 440 -2.78 -17.45 -11.30
C GLU A 440 -3.72 -16.33 -11.74
N ASP A 441 -4.02 -16.22 -13.03
CA ASP A 441 -4.86 -15.14 -13.60
C ASP A 441 -6.20 -14.96 -12.88
N LYS A 442 -6.79 -16.07 -12.42
CA LYS A 442 -8.06 -16.07 -11.67
C LYS A 442 -8.00 -15.28 -10.35
N ASN A 443 -6.81 -15.11 -9.78
CA ASN A 443 -6.59 -14.45 -8.50
C ASN A 443 -6.33 -12.93 -8.65
N MET A 444 -6.21 -12.40 -9.87
CA MET A 444 -5.95 -10.97 -10.07
C MET A 444 -7.05 -10.07 -9.48
N GLY A 445 -8.33 -10.51 -9.55
CA GLY A 445 -9.44 -9.80 -8.93
C GLY A 445 -9.36 -9.68 -7.40
N LEU A 446 -8.63 -10.60 -6.73
CA LEU A 446 -8.52 -10.60 -5.27
C LEU A 446 -7.68 -9.44 -4.74
N PHE A 447 -6.75 -8.90 -5.53
CA PHE A 447 -6.00 -7.70 -5.12
C PHE A 447 -6.94 -6.51 -4.91
N GLU A 448 -7.84 -6.27 -5.87
CA GLU A 448 -8.82 -5.19 -5.76
C GLU A 448 -9.80 -5.43 -4.61
N ASP A 449 -10.17 -6.68 -4.34
CA ASP A 449 -10.97 -7.03 -3.16
C ASP A 449 -10.25 -6.68 -1.86
N PHE A 450 -8.95 -6.99 -1.74
CA PHE A 450 -8.17 -6.62 -0.56
C PHE A 450 -7.91 -5.12 -0.44
N VAL A 451 -7.89 -4.38 -1.57
CA VAL A 451 -7.88 -2.92 -1.56
C VAL A 451 -9.21 -2.38 -1.06
N LYS A 452 -10.35 -2.90 -1.54
CA LYS A 452 -11.69 -2.55 -1.05
C LYS A 452 -11.82 -2.78 0.46
N LEU A 453 -11.38 -3.94 0.92
CA LEU A 453 -11.38 -4.31 2.35
C LEU A 453 -10.31 -3.53 3.15
N GLY A 454 -9.35 -2.88 2.50
CA GLY A 454 -8.29 -2.10 3.14
C GLY A 454 -7.28 -2.94 3.90
N TYR A 455 -6.94 -4.11 3.36
CA TYR A 455 -5.72 -4.83 3.68
C TYR A 455 -4.55 -4.33 2.85
N LEU A 456 -4.80 -4.01 1.57
CA LEU A 456 -3.82 -3.51 0.62
C LEU A 456 -4.15 -2.07 0.18
N LYS A 457 -3.13 -1.35 -0.29
CA LYS A 457 -3.24 -0.11 -1.06
C LYS A 457 -2.64 -0.40 -2.44
N LYS A 458 -3.33 0.05 -3.47
CA LYS A 458 -2.84 0.00 -4.85
C LYS A 458 -1.96 1.23 -5.12
N GLN A 459 -0.80 0.99 -5.68
CA GLN A 459 0.05 1.98 -6.35
C GLN A 459 -0.03 1.70 -7.86
N VAL A 460 0.71 2.44 -8.68
CA VAL A 460 0.59 2.34 -10.14
C VAL A 460 0.80 0.91 -10.64
N ASP A 461 1.86 0.27 -10.16
CA ASP A 461 2.40 -1.02 -10.63
C ASP A 461 2.53 -2.10 -9.53
N TYR A 462 2.25 -1.74 -8.27
CA TYR A 462 2.34 -2.67 -7.15
C TYR A 462 1.22 -2.48 -6.13
N TYR A 463 1.07 -3.50 -5.28
CA TYR A 463 0.20 -3.46 -4.12
C TYR A 463 1.05 -3.50 -2.86
N MET A 464 0.59 -2.81 -1.82
CA MET A 464 1.29 -2.78 -0.54
C MET A 464 0.32 -2.99 0.61
N PHE A 465 0.71 -3.74 1.63
CA PHE A 465 -0.07 -3.78 2.87
C PHE A 465 -0.22 -2.37 3.46
N VAL A 466 -1.44 -1.99 3.82
CA VAL A 466 -1.72 -0.62 4.30
C VAL A 466 -0.98 -0.28 5.60
N ASN A 467 -0.55 -1.30 6.34
CA ASN A 467 0.23 -1.13 7.56
C ASN A 467 1.06 -2.40 7.85
N PRO A 468 2.33 -2.25 8.29
CA PRO A 468 3.15 -3.39 8.72
C PRO A 468 2.51 -4.26 9.81
N ILE A 469 1.71 -3.68 10.72
CA ILE A 469 1.01 -4.45 11.76
C ILE A 469 0.00 -5.43 11.15
N ILE A 470 -0.72 -5.05 10.08
CA ILE A 470 -1.63 -5.98 9.39
C ILE A 470 -0.86 -7.11 8.74
N HIS A 471 0.22 -6.76 8.04
CA HIS A 471 1.11 -7.72 7.42
C HIS A 471 1.61 -8.74 8.44
N ASP A 472 2.17 -8.27 9.56
CA ASP A 472 2.78 -9.13 10.58
C ASP A 472 1.75 -10.05 11.24
N GLU A 473 0.57 -9.53 11.58
CA GLU A 473 -0.49 -10.37 12.16
C GLU A 473 -1.03 -11.41 11.17
N ILE A 474 -1.13 -11.09 9.87
CA ILE A 474 -1.52 -12.08 8.85
C ILE A 474 -0.41 -13.10 8.61
N TYR A 475 0.84 -12.66 8.55
CA TYR A 475 2.02 -13.52 8.45
C TYR A 475 2.08 -14.51 9.63
N ASP A 476 1.76 -14.06 10.84
CA ASP A 476 1.74 -14.90 12.03
C ASP A 476 0.65 -15.99 11.95
N LEU A 477 -0.50 -15.67 11.35
CA LEU A 477 -1.62 -16.60 11.13
C LEU A 477 -1.42 -17.56 9.96
N ALA A 478 -0.46 -17.30 9.08
CA ALA A 478 -0.19 -18.14 7.92
C ALA A 478 0.23 -19.56 8.34
N SER A 479 -0.38 -20.56 7.71
CA SER A 479 -0.02 -21.98 7.88
C SER A 479 1.07 -22.39 6.90
N ASN A 480 1.90 -23.39 7.22
CA ASN A 480 2.93 -23.92 6.32
C ASN A 480 3.98 -22.91 5.82
N LYS A 481 4.27 -21.85 6.61
CA LYS A 481 5.23 -20.78 6.28
C LYS A 481 6.53 -21.29 5.68
N LYS A 482 7.18 -22.27 6.32
CA LYS A 482 8.46 -22.83 5.87
C LYS A 482 8.39 -23.37 4.43
N THR A 483 7.31 -24.09 4.10
CA THR A 483 7.09 -24.64 2.76
C THR A 483 6.78 -23.54 1.75
N GLN A 484 5.99 -22.54 2.12
CA GLN A 484 5.68 -21.40 1.23
C GLN A 484 6.92 -20.52 0.98
N HIS A 485 7.71 -20.22 2.00
CA HIS A 485 9.00 -19.55 1.83
C HIS A 485 9.92 -20.34 0.90
N LEU A 486 10.02 -21.68 1.04
CA LEU A 486 10.83 -22.49 0.15
C LEU A 486 10.37 -22.39 -1.32
N ARG A 487 9.05 -22.44 -1.55
CA ARG A 487 8.47 -22.30 -2.91
C ARG A 487 8.78 -20.94 -3.52
N LEU A 488 8.64 -19.86 -2.74
CA LEU A 488 8.99 -18.51 -3.19
C LEU A 488 10.49 -18.36 -3.43
N ALA A 489 11.32 -18.94 -2.58
CA ALA A 489 12.76 -18.93 -2.76
C ALA A 489 13.15 -19.62 -4.08
N ASP A 490 12.59 -20.81 -4.36
CA ASP A 490 12.83 -21.51 -5.62
C ASP A 490 12.29 -20.75 -6.83
N TYR A 491 11.19 -20.00 -6.69
CA TYR A 491 10.68 -19.12 -7.75
C TYR A 491 11.61 -17.94 -8.02
N TYR A 492 11.94 -17.15 -6.99
CA TYR A 492 12.85 -16.00 -7.11
C TYR A 492 14.25 -16.42 -7.57
N SER A 493 14.72 -17.62 -7.19
CA SER A 493 16.00 -18.17 -7.65
C SER A 493 16.09 -18.35 -9.18
N ARG A 494 14.96 -18.38 -9.88
CA ARG A 494 14.88 -18.51 -11.33
C ARG A 494 14.65 -17.18 -12.04
N LEU A 495 14.31 -16.13 -11.28
CA LEU A 495 14.14 -14.78 -11.80
C LEU A 495 15.44 -13.99 -11.59
N GLY A 496 16.04 -13.50 -12.68
CA GLY A 496 17.18 -12.59 -12.56
C GLY A 496 16.77 -11.30 -11.85
N GLY A 497 17.63 -10.78 -10.97
CA GLY A 497 17.38 -9.54 -10.22
C GLY A 497 16.66 -9.73 -8.88
N HIS A 498 16.29 -10.96 -8.51
CA HIS A 498 15.61 -11.28 -7.25
C HIS A 498 16.49 -12.10 -6.28
N GLU A 499 17.81 -12.01 -6.41
CA GLU A 499 18.75 -12.81 -5.63
C GLU A 499 18.66 -12.52 -4.13
N GLU A 500 18.47 -11.25 -3.76
CA GLU A 500 18.28 -10.80 -2.36
C GLU A 500 16.97 -11.36 -1.76
N HIS A 501 15.92 -11.44 -2.57
CA HIS A 501 14.63 -12.04 -2.17
C HIS A 501 14.79 -13.55 -1.98
N ALA A 502 15.42 -14.24 -2.94
CA ALA A 502 15.71 -15.67 -2.83
C ALA A 502 16.55 -15.99 -1.59
N ALA A 503 17.60 -15.20 -1.31
CA ALA A 503 18.42 -15.33 -0.11
C ALA A 503 17.59 -15.24 1.18
N PHE A 504 16.74 -14.22 1.28
CA PHE A 504 15.82 -14.05 2.42
C PHE A 504 14.91 -15.26 2.60
N HIS A 505 14.22 -15.69 1.54
CA HIS A 505 13.26 -16.78 1.62
C HIS A 505 13.93 -18.14 1.90
N PHE A 506 15.09 -18.45 1.33
CA PHE A 506 15.84 -19.67 1.66
C PHE A 506 16.30 -19.70 3.12
N ARG A 507 16.71 -18.53 3.66
CA ARG A 507 17.12 -18.40 5.06
C ARG A 507 15.96 -18.67 6.00
N VAL A 508 14.79 -18.08 5.76
CA VAL A 508 13.58 -18.29 6.57
C VAL A 508 13.03 -19.71 6.43
N SER A 509 13.22 -20.36 5.28
CA SER A 509 12.81 -21.75 5.07
C SER A 509 13.80 -22.80 5.60
N ASP A 510 14.83 -22.40 6.36
CA ASP A 510 15.96 -23.23 6.83
C ASP A 510 16.73 -23.98 5.72
N ASN A 511 16.66 -23.55 4.46
CA ASN A 511 17.48 -24.12 3.40
C ASN A 511 18.83 -23.40 3.38
N TYR A 512 19.62 -23.61 4.43
CA TYR A 512 20.81 -22.80 4.70
C TYR A 512 21.88 -22.94 3.61
N LYS A 513 21.99 -24.10 2.95
CA LYS A 513 22.92 -24.30 1.83
C LYS A 513 22.65 -23.31 0.69
N LYS A 514 21.40 -23.29 0.20
CA LYS A 514 20.99 -22.31 -0.83
C LYS A 514 20.97 -20.88 -0.28
N ALA A 515 20.63 -20.68 1.00
CA ALA A 515 20.67 -19.35 1.59
C ALA A 515 22.08 -18.74 1.55
N ILE A 516 23.12 -19.52 1.90
CA ILE A 516 24.52 -19.08 1.84
C ILE A 516 24.92 -18.78 0.39
N GLU A 517 24.58 -19.65 -0.55
CA GLU A 517 24.81 -19.43 -1.98
C GLU A 517 24.20 -18.11 -2.46
N TYR A 518 22.92 -17.87 -2.18
CA TYR A 518 22.23 -16.66 -2.61
C TYR A 518 22.66 -15.40 -1.85
N LEU A 519 23.08 -15.51 -0.59
CA LEU A 519 23.72 -14.40 0.14
C LEU A 519 25.05 -14.01 -0.51
N MET A 520 25.85 -14.98 -0.96
CA MET A 520 27.10 -14.68 -1.69
C MET A 520 26.84 -14.00 -3.03
N ILE A 521 25.83 -14.45 -3.77
CA ILE A 521 25.41 -13.82 -5.02
C ILE A 521 24.93 -12.39 -4.75
N SER A 522 24.05 -12.22 -3.74
CA SER A 522 23.54 -10.92 -3.30
C SER A 522 24.68 -9.97 -2.90
N ALA A 523 25.68 -10.46 -2.17
CA ALA A 523 26.85 -9.69 -1.77
C ALA A 523 27.62 -9.15 -2.99
N ARG A 524 27.90 -10.01 -3.96
CA ARG A 524 28.61 -9.61 -5.20
C ARG A 524 27.77 -8.65 -6.04
N LEU A 525 26.46 -8.86 -6.11
CA LEU A 525 25.53 -7.97 -6.82
C LEU A 525 25.50 -6.58 -6.15
N ALA A 526 25.38 -6.55 -4.82
CA ALA A 526 25.41 -5.32 -4.03
C ALA A 526 26.70 -4.53 -4.29
N VAL A 527 27.87 -5.19 -4.21
CA VAL A 527 29.17 -4.56 -4.52
C VAL A 527 29.22 -4.05 -5.96
N ARG A 528 28.74 -4.83 -6.94
CA ARG A 528 28.72 -4.42 -8.35
C ARG A 528 27.90 -3.15 -8.56
N LYS A 529 26.72 -3.06 -7.92
CA LYS A 529 25.83 -1.89 -7.91
C LYS A 529 26.40 -0.68 -7.13
N GLY A 530 27.51 -0.86 -6.41
CA GLY A 530 28.13 0.17 -5.58
C GLY A 530 27.67 0.15 -4.10
N GLY A 531 26.78 -0.77 -3.73
CA GLY A 531 26.32 -0.97 -2.35
C GLY A 531 27.26 -1.84 -1.53
N TYR A 532 28.48 -1.36 -1.29
CA TYR A 532 29.54 -2.15 -0.65
C TYR A 532 29.28 -2.46 0.82
N GLU A 533 28.61 -1.58 1.57
CA GLU A 533 28.27 -1.83 2.97
C GLU A 533 27.24 -2.98 3.08
N SER A 534 26.27 -2.99 2.16
CA SER A 534 25.28 -4.08 2.05
C SER A 534 25.94 -5.38 1.59
N GLY A 535 26.92 -5.29 0.68
CA GLY A 535 27.74 -6.44 0.28
C GLY A 535 28.53 -7.06 1.43
N ILE A 536 29.18 -6.23 2.26
CA ILE A 536 29.87 -6.66 3.48
C ILE A 536 28.87 -7.32 4.45
N ASP A 537 27.69 -6.73 4.62
CA ASP A 537 26.65 -7.28 5.48
C ASP A 537 26.19 -8.68 5.00
N TYR A 538 25.91 -8.86 3.71
CA TYR A 538 25.55 -10.17 3.17
C TYR A 538 26.65 -11.23 3.32
N PHE A 539 27.91 -10.87 3.09
CA PHE A 539 29.01 -11.80 3.34
C PHE A 539 29.12 -12.19 4.82
N ASN A 540 28.92 -11.24 5.73
CA ASN A 540 28.92 -11.51 7.17
C ASN A 540 27.73 -12.39 7.59
N GLN A 541 26.53 -12.14 7.05
CA GLN A 541 25.36 -13.00 7.29
C GLN A 541 25.61 -14.44 6.82
N ALA A 542 26.25 -14.63 5.66
CA ALA A 542 26.60 -15.95 5.16
C ALA A 542 27.65 -16.64 6.04
N LEU A 543 28.70 -15.92 6.47
CA LEU A 543 29.69 -16.45 7.41
C LEU A 543 29.08 -16.85 8.75
N GLU A 544 28.17 -16.05 9.28
CA GLU A 544 27.44 -16.35 10.51
C GLU A 544 26.61 -17.63 10.37
N LEU A 545 25.95 -17.84 9.23
CA LEU A 545 25.24 -19.08 8.93
C LEU A 545 26.19 -20.29 8.90
N CYS A 546 27.34 -20.19 8.23
CA CYS A 546 28.36 -21.25 8.22
C CYS A 546 28.83 -21.60 9.65
N GLN A 547 29.05 -20.59 10.50
CA GLN A 547 29.49 -20.80 11.89
C GLN A 547 28.43 -21.48 12.74
N ARG A 548 27.16 -21.07 12.60
CA ARG A 548 26.02 -21.62 13.36
C ARG A 548 25.60 -23.01 12.87
N LYS A 549 25.88 -23.35 11.60
CA LYS A 549 25.46 -24.59 10.93
C LYS A 549 26.67 -25.22 10.23
N ARG A 550 27.56 -25.87 10.99
CA ARG A 550 28.84 -26.37 10.47
C ARG A 550 28.70 -27.40 9.34
N ASP A 551 27.58 -28.12 9.27
CA ASP A 551 27.36 -29.19 8.30
C ASP A 551 26.81 -28.69 6.94
N VAL A 552 26.51 -27.40 6.79
CA VAL A 552 25.87 -26.87 5.57
C VAL A 552 26.83 -26.16 4.61
N ALA A 553 28.09 -25.96 5.02
CA ALA A 553 29.11 -25.29 4.22
C ALA A 553 30.47 -25.96 4.41
N ASP A 554 31.10 -26.30 3.29
CA ASP A 554 32.45 -26.84 3.27
C ASP A 554 33.49 -25.71 3.42
N LEU A 555 34.74 -26.08 3.73
CA LEU A 555 35.81 -25.11 3.97
C LEU A 555 36.05 -24.17 2.77
N GLU A 556 35.82 -24.65 1.54
CA GLU A 556 35.89 -23.86 0.31
C GLU A 556 34.92 -22.67 0.31
N VAL A 557 33.69 -22.86 0.82
CA VAL A 557 32.69 -21.79 0.91
C VAL A 557 33.13 -20.72 1.90
N VAL A 558 33.65 -21.14 3.05
CA VAL A 558 34.17 -20.23 4.07
C VAL A 558 35.37 -19.43 3.53
N VAL A 559 36.25 -20.07 2.77
CA VAL A 559 37.37 -19.41 2.09
C VAL A 559 36.86 -18.34 1.12
N ALA A 560 35.93 -18.69 0.22
CA ALA A 560 35.38 -17.78 -0.77
C ALA A 560 34.66 -16.57 -0.13
N LEU A 561 34.01 -16.76 1.02
CA LEU A 561 33.39 -15.67 1.79
C LEU A 561 34.42 -14.69 2.36
N ASN A 562 35.49 -15.20 2.96
CA ASN A 562 36.56 -14.36 3.51
C ASN A 562 37.33 -13.64 2.40
N GLU A 563 37.56 -14.31 1.26
CA GLU A 563 38.17 -13.68 0.08
C GLU A 563 37.30 -12.54 -0.46
N GLY A 564 35.98 -12.75 -0.58
CA GLY A 564 35.04 -11.72 -0.98
C GLY A 564 35.09 -10.47 -0.07
N LEU A 565 35.09 -10.67 1.25
CA LEU A 565 35.27 -9.56 2.20
C LEU A 565 36.62 -8.86 2.02
N ALA A 566 37.70 -9.62 1.86
CA ALA A 566 39.04 -9.07 1.67
C ALA A 566 39.12 -8.20 0.41
N ASP A 567 38.54 -8.66 -0.70
CA ASP A 567 38.49 -7.94 -1.98
C ASP A 567 37.68 -6.64 -1.87
N VAL A 568 36.55 -6.65 -1.16
CA VAL A 568 35.77 -5.43 -0.92
C VAL A 568 36.58 -4.44 -0.08
N TYR A 569 37.16 -4.88 1.05
CA TYR A 569 37.98 -3.99 1.90
C TYR A 569 39.20 -3.44 1.15
N ARG A 570 39.86 -4.26 0.32
CA ARG A 570 40.95 -3.81 -0.55
C ARG A 570 40.48 -2.74 -1.52
N SER A 571 39.32 -2.94 -2.16
CA SER A 571 38.72 -1.97 -3.09
C SER A 571 38.27 -0.68 -2.40
N LEU A 572 38.03 -0.73 -1.10
CA LEU A 572 37.78 0.45 -0.26
C LEU A 572 39.07 1.08 0.29
N GLY A 573 40.26 0.54 0.00
CA GLY A 573 41.53 1.02 0.55
C GLY A 573 41.72 0.73 2.05
N GLU A 574 40.90 -0.14 2.65
CA GLU A 574 41.04 -0.58 4.03
C GLU A 574 42.02 -1.76 4.14
N GLU A 575 43.29 -1.49 3.84
CA GLU A 575 44.34 -2.51 3.71
C GLU A 575 44.50 -3.41 4.95
N GLU A 576 44.40 -2.84 6.15
CA GLU A 576 44.52 -3.61 7.40
C GLU A 576 43.40 -4.64 7.55
N LYS A 577 42.16 -4.26 7.24
CA LYS A 577 41.02 -5.17 7.29
C LYS A 577 41.13 -6.21 6.18
N ALA A 578 41.47 -5.80 4.95
CA ALA A 578 41.68 -6.72 3.84
C ALA A 578 42.74 -7.80 4.17
N LEU A 579 43.89 -7.37 4.71
CA LEU A 579 44.97 -8.27 5.11
C LEU A 579 44.54 -9.26 6.19
N LYS A 580 43.70 -8.84 7.14
CA LYS A 580 43.14 -9.73 8.17
C LYS A 580 42.35 -10.88 7.54
N TYR A 581 41.48 -10.60 6.57
CA TYR A 581 40.68 -11.62 5.90
C TYR A 581 41.52 -12.50 4.96
N TYR A 582 42.47 -11.92 4.18
CA TYR A 582 43.36 -12.72 3.35
C TYR A 582 44.26 -13.68 4.16
N LYS A 583 44.66 -13.31 5.38
CA LYS A 583 45.38 -14.23 6.27
C LYS A 583 44.53 -15.45 6.64
N VAL A 584 43.25 -15.24 6.97
CA VAL A 584 42.31 -16.33 7.25
C VAL A 584 42.20 -17.25 6.02
N VAL A 585 42.03 -16.68 4.83
CA VAL A 585 41.98 -17.42 3.55
C VAL A 585 43.25 -18.27 3.35
N LEU A 586 44.43 -17.66 3.50
CA LEU A 586 45.71 -18.34 3.33
C LEU A 586 45.89 -19.50 4.31
N ASP A 587 45.51 -19.30 5.57
CA ASP A 587 45.64 -20.32 6.60
C ASP A 587 44.66 -21.48 6.38
N SER A 588 43.42 -21.20 5.96
CA SER A 588 42.46 -22.22 5.54
C SER A 588 42.94 -23.03 4.33
N TYR A 589 43.55 -22.40 3.32
CA TYR A 589 44.15 -23.15 2.20
C TYR A 589 45.29 -24.09 2.64
N LYS A 590 46.10 -23.68 3.61
CA LYS A 590 47.15 -24.56 4.16
C LYS A 590 46.57 -25.76 4.91
N GLU A 591 45.36 -25.66 5.45
CA GLU A 591 44.66 -26.79 6.07
C GLU A 591 44.10 -27.73 5.00
N ILE A 592 43.44 -27.21 3.97
CA ILE A 592 42.94 -28.00 2.83
C ILE A 592 44.06 -28.79 2.17
N LEU A 593 45.23 -28.17 1.95
CA LEU A 593 46.37 -28.80 1.26
C LEU A 593 47.14 -29.82 2.12
N LYS A 594 46.78 -29.99 3.40
CA LYS A 594 47.38 -30.99 4.31
C LYS A 594 46.58 -32.30 4.38
N GLU A 595 45.31 -32.28 3.99
CA GLU A 595 44.47 -33.45 3.78
C GLU A 595 44.73 -34.06 2.40
#